data_AF-A0A1M4IPB1-F1
#
_entry.id   AF-A0A1M4IPB1-F1
#
_cell.length_a   1.000
_cell.length_b   1.000
_cell.length_c   1.000
_cell.angle_alpha   90.00
_cell.angle_beta   90.00
_cell.angle_gamma   90.00
#
_symmetry.space_group_name_H-M   'P 1'
#
loop_
_entity.id
_entity.type
_entity.pdbx_description
1 polymer ?
#
loop_
_entity_poly.entity_id
_entity_poly.type
_entity_poly.pdbx_seq_one_letter_code
_entity_poly.pdbx_strand_id
1 'polypeptide(L)'
;MHFSVTSLDPRLSARLEPRASAPHARLRAMRTLPEAGVPVGVMVAPVIPWINDHALEAVLEAAHAAGADSAGYVLLRLPHEVAPLFRDWLQAHHPDRAAHVMSTVQQLRGGKDYDSAFGKRMRGEGVYADLLARRFALAHKRLGYAERMRPALDCSRFVRPLPPRAPSPQGELF
;
A
#
# COMPACT_ATOMS: atom_id res chain seq x y z
N MET A 1 -14.06 0.31 -2.79
CA MET A 1 -13.43 0.38 -1.46
C MET A 1 -12.10 -0.36 -1.50
N HIS A 2 -11.07 0.05 -0.75
CA HIS A 2 -9.81 -0.70 -0.67
C HIS A 2 -9.53 -1.11 0.77
N PHE A 3 -9.01 -2.32 0.95
CA PHE A 3 -8.54 -2.81 2.24
C PHE A 3 -7.03 -3.04 2.20
N SER A 4 -6.32 -2.57 3.22
CA SER A 4 -4.92 -2.93 3.41
C SER A 4 -4.82 -4.33 4.03
N VAL A 5 -3.99 -5.18 3.44
CA VAL A 5 -3.63 -6.49 4.00
C VAL A 5 -2.11 -6.59 4.03
N THR A 6 -1.54 -6.48 5.22
CA THR A 6 -0.09 -6.54 5.45
C THR A 6 0.46 -7.96 5.40
N SER A 7 -0.26 -8.91 6.00
CA SER A 7 0.08 -10.33 6.04
C SER A 7 -1.19 -11.14 6.29
N LEU A 8 -1.18 -12.40 5.87
CA LEU A 8 -2.21 -13.38 6.25
C LEU A 8 -1.92 -14.02 7.62
N ASP A 9 -0.68 -13.88 8.14
CA ASP A 9 -0.33 -14.36 9.48
C ASP A 9 -0.92 -13.44 10.56
N PRO A 10 -1.88 -13.92 11.38
CA PRO A 10 -2.49 -13.12 12.43
C PRO A 10 -1.48 -12.69 13.50
N ARG A 11 -0.40 -13.44 13.75
CA ARG A 11 0.62 -13.07 14.74
C ARG A 11 1.44 -11.87 14.26
N LEU A 12 1.94 -11.92 13.03
CA LEU A 12 2.63 -10.78 12.43
C LEU A 12 1.70 -9.57 12.29
N SER A 13 0.46 -9.77 11.84
CA SER A 13 -0.52 -8.69 11.72
C SER A 13 -0.81 -8.03 13.08
N ALA A 14 -0.98 -8.80 14.16
CA ALA A 14 -1.18 -8.25 15.49
C ALA A 14 0.04 -7.47 16.02
N ARG A 15 1.26 -7.81 15.60
CA ARG A 15 2.47 -7.05 15.97
C ARG A 15 2.62 -5.76 15.18
N LEU A 16 2.28 -5.78 13.89
CA LEU A 16 2.37 -4.61 13.01
C LEU A 16 1.21 -3.63 13.22
N GLU A 17 -0.01 -4.14 13.44
CA GLU A 17 -1.25 -3.37 13.46
C GLU A 17 -2.17 -3.84 14.61
N PRO A 18 -1.74 -3.76 15.89
CA PRO A 18 -2.42 -4.38 17.04
C PRO A 18 -3.86 -3.94 17.26
N ARG A 19 -4.24 -2.75 16.77
CA ARG A 19 -5.58 -2.17 16.93
C ARG A 19 -6.45 -2.31 15.67
N ALA A 20 -5.90 -2.87 14.59
CA ALA A 20 -6.64 -3.04 13.36
C ALA A 20 -7.35 -4.41 13.33
N SER A 21 -8.43 -4.51 12.56
CA SER A 21 -9.12 -5.78 12.35
C SER A 21 -8.16 -6.84 11.82
N ALA A 22 -8.30 -8.08 12.30
CA ALA A 22 -7.46 -9.19 11.87
C ALA A 22 -7.56 -9.44 10.34
N PRO A 23 -6.53 -10.01 9.69
CA PRO A 23 -6.52 -10.21 8.24
C PRO A 23 -7.73 -10.98 7.71
N HIS A 24 -8.12 -12.04 8.42
CA HIS A 24 -9.28 -12.87 8.04
C HIS A 24 -10.60 -12.08 8.09
N ALA A 25 -10.73 -11.09 8.99
CA ALA A 25 -11.91 -10.24 9.07
C ALA A 25 -11.98 -9.26 7.90
N ARG A 26 -10.83 -8.73 7.46
CA ARG A 26 -10.73 -7.90 6.25
C ARG A 26 -11.12 -8.71 5.00
N LEU A 27 -10.63 -9.93 4.87
CA LEU A 27 -11.02 -10.84 3.77
C LEU A 27 -12.52 -11.21 3.79
N ARG A 28 -13.13 -11.36 4.97
CA ARG A 28 -14.60 -11.54 5.05
C ARG A 28 -15.34 -10.31 4.54
N ALA A 29 -14.93 -9.11 4.93
CA ALA A 29 -15.54 -7.88 4.45
C ALA A 29 -15.37 -7.71 2.93
N MET A 30 -14.23 -8.12 2.37
CA MET A 30 -14.02 -8.15 0.92
C MET A 30 -15.01 -9.07 0.21
N ARG A 31 -15.43 -10.19 0.81
CA ARG A 31 -16.42 -11.11 0.22
C ARG A 31 -17.83 -10.55 0.20
N THR A 32 -18.23 -9.84 1.25
CA THR A 32 -19.62 -9.41 1.44
C THR A 32 -19.95 -8.11 0.70
N LEU A 33 -18.98 -7.23 0.49
CA LEU A 33 -19.21 -5.94 -0.15
C LEU A 33 -19.59 -6.02 -1.64
N PRO A 34 -18.98 -6.91 -2.46
CA PRO A 34 -19.39 -7.12 -3.85
C PRO A 34 -20.83 -7.61 -3.98
N GLU A 35 -21.34 -8.38 -3.01
CA GLU A 35 -22.75 -8.82 -2.98
C GLU A 35 -23.72 -7.63 -2.87
N ALA A 36 -23.27 -6.51 -2.28
CA ALA A 36 -23.99 -5.24 -2.22
C ALA A 36 -23.67 -4.30 -3.39
N GLY A 37 -22.97 -4.79 -4.43
CA GLY A 37 -22.58 -3.99 -5.60
C GLY A 37 -21.44 -2.99 -5.35
N VAL A 38 -20.70 -3.13 -4.24
CA VAL A 38 -19.56 -2.25 -3.93
C VAL A 38 -18.26 -2.86 -4.45
N PRO A 39 -17.56 -2.23 -5.42
CA PRO A 39 -16.28 -2.73 -5.93
C PRO A 39 -15.22 -2.75 -4.83
N VAL A 40 -14.40 -3.80 -4.77
CA VAL A 40 -13.40 -4.00 -3.72
C VAL A 40 -12.02 -4.21 -4.33
N GLY A 41 -11.03 -3.50 -3.79
CA GLY A 41 -9.62 -3.72 -4.09
C GLY A 41 -8.80 -4.06 -2.86
N VAL A 42 -7.62 -4.65 -3.08
CA VAL A 42 -6.63 -4.93 -2.04
C VAL A 42 -5.40 -4.06 -2.19
N MET A 43 -4.84 -3.64 -1.07
CA MET A 43 -3.54 -2.99 -1.01
C MET A 43 -2.62 -3.78 -0.10
N VAL A 44 -1.56 -4.39 -0.66
CA VAL A 44 -0.52 -5.03 0.14
C VAL A 44 0.41 -3.93 0.66
N ALA A 45 0.13 -3.44 1.86
CA ALA A 45 0.83 -2.27 2.40
C ALA A 45 0.87 -2.24 3.94
N PRO A 46 2.03 -1.90 4.54
CA PRO A 46 3.33 -1.81 3.86
C PRO A 46 3.89 -3.19 3.47
N VAL A 47 4.56 -3.26 2.31
CA VAL A 47 5.51 -4.33 2.02
C VAL A 47 6.86 -3.98 2.67
N ILE A 48 7.30 -4.85 3.57
CA ILE A 48 8.50 -4.74 4.39
C ILE A 48 9.46 -5.86 3.96
N PRO A 49 10.62 -5.52 3.36
CA PRO A 49 11.61 -6.51 2.96
C PRO A 49 11.97 -7.45 4.11
N TRP A 50 12.03 -8.75 3.84
CA TRP A 50 12.44 -9.82 4.78
C TRP A 50 11.51 -10.05 5.98
N ILE A 51 10.39 -9.33 6.05
CA ILE A 51 9.38 -9.47 7.11
C ILE A 51 8.08 -10.02 6.52
N ASN A 52 7.49 -9.38 5.51
CA ASN A 52 6.23 -9.83 4.90
C ASN A 52 6.23 -9.82 3.37
N ASP A 53 7.34 -9.47 2.71
CA ASP A 53 7.42 -9.41 1.25
C ASP A 53 7.17 -10.78 0.59
N HIS A 54 7.51 -11.88 1.26
CA HIS A 54 7.20 -13.25 0.84
C HIS A 54 5.69 -13.55 0.80
N ALA A 55 4.87 -12.78 1.51
CA ALA A 55 3.42 -12.99 1.58
C ALA A 55 2.66 -12.28 0.44
N LEU A 56 3.35 -11.51 -0.41
CA LEU A 56 2.74 -10.68 -1.45
C LEU A 56 1.78 -11.49 -2.34
N GLU A 57 2.24 -12.59 -2.92
CA GLU A 57 1.47 -13.41 -3.84
C GLU A 57 0.30 -14.11 -3.13
N ALA A 58 0.51 -14.63 -1.92
CA ALA A 58 -0.53 -15.29 -1.14
C ALA A 58 -1.64 -14.31 -0.71
N VAL A 59 -1.29 -13.07 -0.36
CA VAL A 59 -2.27 -12.03 -0.07
C VAL A 59 -3.09 -11.70 -1.32
N LEU A 60 -2.45 -11.58 -2.49
CA LEU A 60 -3.15 -11.34 -3.75
C LEU A 60 -4.10 -12.50 -4.11
N GLU A 61 -3.67 -13.74 -3.93
CA GLU A 61 -4.51 -14.92 -4.16
C GLU A 61 -5.73 -14.91 -3.24
N ALA A 62 -5.51 -14.72 -1.93
CA ALA A 62 -6.58 -14.72 -0.94
C ALA A 62 -7.57 -13.56 -1.13
N ALA A 63 -7.08 -12.38 -1.49
CA ALA A 63 -7.92 -11.22 -1.75
C ALA A 63 -8.74 -11.39 -3.04
N HIS A 64 -8.14 -11.93 -4.10
CA HIS A 64 -8.86 -12.20 -5.35
C HIS A 64 -9.97 -13.23 -5.12
N ALA A 65 -9.66 -14.33 -4.42
CA ALA A 65 -10.64 -15.33 -4.01
C ALA A 65 -11.73 -14.76 -3.09
N ALA A 66 -11.45 -13.64 -2.42
CA ALA A 66 -12.42 -12.90 -1.61
C ALA A 66 -13.22 -11.86 -2.40
N GLY A 67 -13.09 -11.78 -3.72
CA GLY A 67 -13.85 -10.86 -4.57
C GLY A 67 -13.18 -9.52 -4.84
N ALA A 68 -11.88 -9.37 -4.54
CA ALA A 68 -11.15 -8.17 -4.94
C ALA A 68 -10.93 -8.15 -6.46
N ASP A 69 -11.37 -7.08 -7.11
CA ASP A 69 -11.24 -6.85 -8.57
C ASP A 69 -9.98 -6.07 -8.94
N SER A 70 -9.39 -5.36 -7.97
CA SER A 70 -8.20 -4.55 -8.16
C SER A 70 -7.17 -4.77 -7.05
N ALA A 71 -5.90 -4.57 -7.39
CA ALA A 71 -4.80 -4.77 -6.46
C ALA A 71 -3.72 -3.70 -6.61
N GLY A 72 -3.05 -3.42 -5.50
CA GLY A 72 -1.83 -2.62 -5.47
C GLY A 72 -0.92 -3.07 -4.33
N TYR A 73 0.30 -2.55 -4.33
CA TYR A 73 1.19 -2.65 -3.18
C TYR A 73 1.89 -1.31 -2.93
N VAL A 74 2.30 -1.10 -1.69
CA VAL A 74 3.12 0.05 -1.30
C VAL A 74 4.26 -0.45 -0.43
N LEU A 75 5.50 -0.14 -0.81
CA LEU A 75 6.67 -0.39 0.04
C LEU A 75 6.58 0.42 1.33
N LEU A 76 7.22 -0.10 2.38
CA LEU A 76 7.40 0.60 3.65
C LEU A 76 7.92 2.04 3.43
N ARG A 77 7.34 2.95 4.19
CA ARG A 77 7.66 4.37 4.21
C ARG A 77 8.01 4.75 5.64
N LEU A 78 9.14 5.41 5.82
CA LEU A 78 9.65 5.81 7.13
C LEU A 78 9.84 7.33 7.23
N PRO A 79 8.77 8.14 7.07
CA PRO A 79 8.88 9.58 7.23
C PRO A 79 9.16 9.97 8.69
N HIS A 80 10.12 10.85 8.91
CA HIS A 80 10.39 11.52 10.19
C HIS A 80 10.39 10.55 11.39
N GLU A 81 9.48 10.75 12.34
CA GLU A 81 9.36 10.00 13.60
C GLU A 81 9.02 8.51 13.40
N VAL A 82 8.53 8.12 12.22
CA VAL A 82 8.22 6.71 11.94
C VAL A 82 9.49 5.87 11.82
N ALA A 83 10.59 6.45 11.34
CA ALA A 83 11.86 5.73 11.19
C ALA A 83 12.42 5.17 12.51
N PRO A 84 12.59 5.97 13.58
CA PRO A 84 13.07 5.44 14.86
C PRO A 84 12.09 4.43 15.46
N LEU A 85 10.77 4.68 15.43
CA LEU A 85 9.77 3.73 15.93
C LEU A 85 9.83 2.37 15.23
N PHE A 86 10.05 2.37 13.91
CA PHE A 86 10.18 1.12 13.17
C PHE A 86 11.48 0.38 13.47
N ARG A 87 12.58 1.11 13.70
CA ARG A 87 13.85 0.51 14.15
C ARG A 87 13.69 -0.15 15.50
N ASP A 88 13.05 0.51 16.46
CA ASP A 88 12.76 -0.06 17.78
C ASP A 88 11.87 -1.30 17.69
N TRP A 89 10.84 -1.24 16.83
CA TRP A 89 9.97 -2.39 16.55
C TRP A 89 10.76 -3.57 15.97
N LEU A 90 11.68 -3.33 15.04
CA LEU A 90 12.55 -4.37 14.49
C LEU A 90 13.46 -4.96 15.56
N GLN A 91 14.04 -4.15 16.45
CA GLN A 91 14.86 -4.65 17.54
C GLN A 91 14.06 -5.51 18.53
N ALA A 92 12.83 -5.11 18.83
CA ALA A 92 11.97 -5.83 19.76
C ALA A 92 11.44 -7.17 19.20
N HIS A 93 11.20 -7.25 17.88
CA HIS A 93 10.48 -8.39 17.28
C HIS A 93 11.30 -9.22 16.30
N HIS A 94 12.34 -8.64 15.69
CA HIS A 94 13.18 -9.26 14.66
C HIS A 94 14.66 -8.79 14.75
N PRO A 95 15.32 -8.89 15.93
CA PRO A 95 16.65 -8.32 16.14
C PRO A 95 17.69 -8.85 15.14
N ASP A 96 17.65 -10.15 14.85
CA ASP A 96 18.58 -10.82 13.93
C ASP A 96 18.47 -10.31 12.48
N ARG A 97 17.34 -9.68 12.12
CA ARG A 97 17.10 -9.15 10.77
C ARG A 97 17.12 -7.64 10.72
N ALA A 98 17.12 -6.94 11.86
CA ALA A 98 16.89 -5.50 11.93
C ALA A 98 17.85 -4.70 11.05
N ALA A 99 19.16 -4.99 11.15
CA ALA A 99 20.18 -4.33 10.33
C ALA A 99 20.00 -4.61 8.83
N HIS A 100 19.67 -5.86 8.48
CA HIS A 100 19.48 -6.26 7.09
C HIS A 100 18.24 -5.60 6.46
N VAL A 101 17.11 -5.59 7.18
CA VAL A 101 15.88 -4.91 6.76
C VAL A 101 16.16 -3.43 6.50
N MET A 102 16.81 -2.74 7.44
CA MET A 102 17.10 -1.31 7.30
C MET A 102 18.09 -1.04 6.15
N SER A 103 19.09 -1.90 5.96
CA SER A 103 20.00 -1.79 4.82
C SER A 103 19.26 -1.92 3.48
N THR A 104 18.36 -2.90 3.34
CA THR A 104 17.54 -3.03 2.12
C THR A 104 16.61 -1.83 1.93
N VAL A 105 15.98 -1.32 2.99
CA VAL A 105 15.16 -0.10 2.93
C VAL A 105 15.98 1.09 2.42
N GLN A 106 17.21 1.26 2.90
CA GLN A 106 18.08 2.35 2.45
C GLN A 106 18.51 2.19 0.99
N GLN A 107 18.83 0.97 0.55
CA GLN A 107 19.15 0.69 -0.86
C GLN A 107 17.98 1.05 -1.79
N LEU A 108 16.74 0.77 -1.35
CA LEU A 108 15.51 1.12 -2.09
C LEU A 108 15.25 2.64 -2.19
N ARG A 109 16.07 3.46 -1.53
CA ARG A 109 15.86 4.91 -1.31
C ARG A 109 17.16 5.73 -1.50
N GLY A 110 18.13 5.20 -2.23
CA GLY A 110 19.39 5.90 -2.49
C GLY A 110 20.20 6.22 -1.23
N GLY A 111 20.19 5.31 -0.24
CA GLY A 111 20.92 5.43 1.03
C GLY A 111 20.16 6.10 2.18
N LYS A 112 18.92 6.55 1.95
CA LYS A 112 18.09 7.23 2.97
C LYS A 112 17.06 6.28 3.58
N ASP A 113 16.56 6.57 4.77
CA ASP A 113 15.43 5.79 5.32
C ASP A 113 14.12 6.05 4.54
N TYR A 114 13.99 7.22 3.91
CA TYR A 114 12.80 7.59 3.15
C TYR A 114 13.10 8.63 2.06
N ASP A 115 12.43 8.48 0.92
CA ASP A 115 12.36 9.46 -0.17
C ASP A 115 10.89 9.87 -0.34
N SER A 116 10.61 11.17 -0.23
CA SER A 116 9.26 11.74 -0.31
C SER A 116 8.78 11.97 -1.74
N ALA A 117 9.67 11.87 -2.74
CA ALA A 117 9.34 12.11 -4.14
C ALA A 117 8.17 11.23 -4.59
N PHE A 118 7.21 11.84 -5.29
CA PHE A 118 6.04 11.15 -5.80
C PHE A 118 6.47 10.04 -6.78
N GLY A 119 5.73 8.91 -6.80
CA GLY A 119 6.12 7.71 -7.53
C GLY A 119 7.21 6.89 -6.82
N LYS A 120 8.34 7.52 -6.45
CA LYS A 120 9.44 6.85 -5.74
C LYS A 120 9.04 6.36 -4.37
N ARG A 121 8.38 7.21 -3.57
CA ARG A 121 7.98 6.91 -2.18
C ARG A 121 7.19 5.60 -2.02
N MET A 122 6.43 5.20 -3.05
CA MET A 122 5.58 4.00 -3.02
C MET A 122 6.29 2.74 -3.53
N ARG A 123 7.22 2.87 -4.50
CA ARG A 123 7.80 1.74 -5.26
C ARG A 123 9.27 1.47 -4.99
N GLY A 124 10.03 2.47 -4.55
CA GLY A 124 11.48 2.35 -4.40
C GLY A 124 12.21 2.35 -5.74
N GLU A 125 13.52 2.13 -5.68
CA GLU A 125 14.40 2.02 -6.85
C GLU A 125 15.41 0.88 -6.66
N GLY A 126 16.04 0.46 -7.77
CA GLY A 126 17.05 -0.60 -7.79
C GLY A 126 16.51 -2.02 -7.90
N VAL A 127 17.42 -2.99 -7.89
CA VAL A 127 17.15 -4.40 -8.24
C VAL A 127 16.08 -5.03 -7.36
N TYR A 128 16.06 -4.71 -6.06
CA TYR A 128 15.05 -5.26 -5.15
C TYR A 128 13.65 -4.69 -5.43
N ALA A 129 13.55 -3.39 -5.78
CA ALA A 129 12.28 -2.79 -6.20
C ALA A 129 11.76 -3.43 -7.50
N ASP A 130 12.66 -3.66 -8.46
CA ASP A 130 12.34 -4.30 -9.75
C ASP A 130 11.89 -5.74 -9.54
N LEU A 131 12.54 -6.49 -8.66
CA LEU A 131 12.14 -7.86 -8.31
C LEU A 131 10.72 -7.87 -7.73
N LEU A 132 10.45 -7.00 -6.76
CA LEU A 132 9.13 -6.90 -6.14
C LEU A 132 8.04 -6.49 -7.16
N ALA A 133 8.35 -5.53 -8.03
CA ALA A 133 7.45 -5.08 -9.09
C ALA A 133 7.14 -6.20 -10.09
N ARG A 134 8.16 -6.99 -10.48
CA ARG A 134 7.99 -8.15 -11.38
C ARG A 134 7.15 -9.25 -10.73
N ARG A 135 7.44 -9.59 -9.47
CA ARG A 135 6.65 -10.56 -8.68
C ARG A 135 5.19 -10.14 -8.61
N PHE A 136 4.92 -8.87 -8.25
CA PHE A 136 3.59 -8.31 -8.24
C PHE A 136 2.92 -8.40 -9.62
N ALA A 137 3.58 -7.94 -10.69
CA ALA A 137 3.00 -7.91 -12.03
C ALA A 137 2.64 -9.31 -12.54
N LEU A 138 3.50 -10.31 -12.28
CA LEU A 138 3.24 -11.70 -12.65
C LEU A 138 2.05 -12.27 -11.89
N ALA A 139 1.98 -12.09 -10.57
CA ALA A 139 0.86 -12.54 -9.75
C ALA A 139 -0.45 -11.82 -10.15
N HIS A 140 -0.40 -10.51 -10.33
CA HIS A 140 -1.53 -9.68 -10.74
C HIS A 140 -2.11 -10.15 -12.07
N LYS A 141 -1.25 -10.36 -13.08
CA LYS A 141 -1.66 -10.85 -14.40
C LYS A 141 -2.20 -12.27 -14.33
N ARG A 142 -1.52 -13.17 -13.62
CA ARG A 142 -1.94 -14.58 -13.47
C ARG A 142 -3.30 -14.72 -12.82
N LEU A 143 -3.61 -13.87 -11.83
CA LEU A 143 -4.89 -13.86 -11.12
C LEU A 143 -6.00 -13.11 -11.85
N GLY A 144 -5.71 -12.41 -12.95
CA GLY A 144 -6.73 -11.71 -13.73
C GLY A 144 -7.31 -10.46 -13.04
N TYR A 145 -6.54 -9.79 -12.18
CA TYR A 145 -6.93 -8.49 -11.64
C TYR A 145 -7.12 -7.46 -12.76
N ALA A 146 -8.08 -6.54 -12.58
CA ALA A 146 -8.34 -5.48 -13.54
C ALA A 146 -7.11 -4.58 -13.72
N GLU A 147 -6.81 -4.18 -14.97
CA GLU A 147 -5.67 -3.29 -15.26
C GLU A 147 -5.78 -1.94 -14.56
N ARG A 148 -7.00 -1.45 -14.36
CA ARG A 148 -7.26 -0.21 -13.62
C ARG A 148 -7.52 -0.52 -12.16
N MET A 149 -6.70 0.08 -11.30
CA MET A 149 -6.89 0.00 -9.85
C MET A 149 -8.21 0.63 -9.36
N ARG A 150 -8.78 1.56 -10.15
CA ARG A 150 -10.02 2.25 -9.83
C ARG A 150 -11.05 2.06 -10.95
N PRO A 151 -12.33 1.86 -10.61
CA PRO A 151 -13.40 1.90 -11.60
C PRO A 151 -13.44 3.27 -12.27
N ALA A 152 -13.99 3.31 -13.49
CA ALA A 152 -14.28 4.58 -14.14
C ALA A 152 -15.22 5.41 -13.25
N LEU A 153 -14.82 6.64 -12.94
CA LEU A 153 -15.63 7.54 -12.14
C LEU A 153 -16.68 8.20 -13.04
N ASP A 154 -17.91 8.29 -12.57
CA ASP A 154 -18.90 9.18 -13.18
C ASP A 154 -18.52 10.63 -12.87
N CYS A 155 -17.95 11.29 -13.86
CA CYS A 155 -17.54 12.69 -13.80
C CYS A 155 -18.59 13.64 -14.38
N SER A 156 -19.81 13.18 -14.71
CA SER A 156 -20.87 14.02 -15.31
C SER A 156 -21.24 15.23 -14.45
N ARG A 157 -21.12 15.10 -13.13
CA ARG A 157 -21.39 16.15 -12.15
C ARG A 157 -20.12 16.85 -11.64
N PHE A 158 -18.96 16.51 -12.17
CA PHE A 158 -17.71 17.12 -11.75
C PHE A 158 -17.59 18.53 -12.34
N VAL A 159 -17.52 19.54 -11.46
CA VAL A 159 -17.27 20.93 -11.84
C VAL A 159 -15.84 21.26 -11.45
N ARG A 160 -14.98 21.50 -12.44
CA ARG A 160 -13.61 21.97 -12.19
C ARG A 160 -13.69 23.33 -11.47
N PRO A 161 -12.91 23.56 -10.39
CA PRO A 161 -12.84 24.88 -9.78
C PRO A 161 -12.45 25.94 -10.82
N LEU A 162 -13.14 27.07 -10.81
CA LEU A 162 -12.81 28.20 -11.67
C LEU A 162 -11.36 28.63 -11.39
N PRO A 163 -10.61 29.06 -12.42
CA PRO A 163 -9.31 29.66 -12.18
C PRO A 163 -9.46 30.84 -11.21
N PRO A 164 -8.48 31.10 -10.33
CA PRO A 164 -8.52 32.27 -9.46
C PRO A 164 -8.77 33.52 -10.32
N ARG A 165 -9.74 34.34 -9.91
CA ARG A 165 -10.05 35.59 -10.60
C ARG A 165 -8.79 36.46 -10.65
N ALA A 166 -8.60 37.19 -11.75
CA ALA A 166 -7.54 38.18 -11.82
C ALA A 166 -7.68 39.16 -10.64
N PRO A 167 -6.59 39.52 -9.94
CA PRO A 167 -6.65 40.44 -8.82
C PRO A 167 -7.30 41.75 -9.28
N SER A 168 -8.42 42.10 -8.66
CA SER A 168 -9.09 43.38 -8.91
C SER A 168 -8.54 44.42 -7.94
N PRO A 169 -8.42 45.70 -8.34
CA PRO A 169 -8.05 46.78 -7.43
C PRO A 169 -9.03 46.98 -6.26
N GLN A 170 -10.21 46.34 -6.30
CA GLN A 170 -11.30 46.55 -5.35
C GLN A 170 -11.41 45.46 -4.28
N GLY A 171 -10.52 44.46 -4.29
CA GLY A 171 -10.64 43.30 -3.40
C GLY A 171 -11.90 42.49 -3.67
N GLU A 172 -12.14 41.47 -2.83
CA GLU A 172 -13.35 40.64 -2.90
C GLU A 172 -14.47 41.31 -2.10
N LEU A 173 -15.38 41.99 -2.80
CA LEU A 173 -16.71 42.31 -2.25
C LEU A 173 -17.66 41.21 -2.74
N PHE A 174 -18.02 40.33 -1.80
CA PHE A 174 -18.85 39.12 -1.92
C PHE A 174 -18.18 37.88 -2.50
#